data_AF-A0A2N5T4M8-F1
#
_entry.id   AF-A0A2N5T4M8-F1
#
_cell.length_a   1.000
_cell.length_b   1.000
_cell.length_c   1.000
_cell.angle_alpha   90.00
_cell.angle_beta   90.00
_cell.angle_gamma   90.00
#
_symmetry.space_group_name_H-M   'P 1'
#
loop_
_entity.id
_entity.type
_entity.pdbx_description
1 polymer ?
#
loop_
_entity_poly.entity_id
_entity_poly.type
_entity_poly.pdbx_seq_one_letter_code
_entity_poly.pdbx_strand_id
1 'polypeptide(L)'
;MHSFEDLKLVNDTLHETYQDACNNLGLLVKDYLYNKTLKEASITRPGFHVCQLFAMMFVHTLPSNPKVLFDNHLVNFTDDVFWVDPANRKSRLFSYNEHRLLALFRLNCILANLGSTLDCCRIKLTSGEEAILVDMLPGDKLIEDPVFIEKRLRLAIQSFNKEQKTIFGDVTRALLGGDEQYAAPCRGVIRSRLSTLQTFATLPRKKM
;
A
#
# COMPACT_ATOMS: atom_id res chain seq x y z
N MET A 1 46.77 -11.06 -14.59
CA MET A 1 45.75 -10.04 -14.30
C MET A 1 44.42 -10.72 -14.52
N HIS A 2 43.75 -11.11 -13.44
CA HIS A 2 42.47 -11.82 -13.56
C HIS A 2 41.40 -10.83 -14.03
N SER A 3 40.72 -11.17 -15.12
CA SER A 3 39.61 -10.37 -15.62
C SER A 3 38.43 -10.53 -14.66
N PHE A 4 37.53 -9.54 -14.60
CA PHE A 4 36.28 -9.73 -13.84
C PHE A 4 35.47 -10.93 -14.36
N GLU A 5 35.61 -11.29 -15.64
CA GLU A 5 35.00 -12.50 -16.21
C GLU A 5 35.48 -13.80 -15.53
N ASP A 6 36.68 -13.82 -14.93
CA ASP A 6 37.18 -14.99 -14.20
C ASP A 6 36.30 -15.29 -12.96
N LEU A 7 35.57 -14.30 -12.42
CA LEU A 7 34.61 -14.49 -11.32
C LEU A 7 33.36 -15.28 -11.73
N LYS A 8 33.09 -15.43 -13.04
CA LYS A 8 32.01 -16.28 -13.54
C LYS A 8 32.43 -17.72 -13.75
N LEU A 9 33.72 -18.05 -13.56
CA LEU A 9 34.26 -19.39 -13.73
C LEU A 9 34.13 -20.17 -12.41
N VAL A 10 33.31 -21.23 -12.40
CA VAL A 10 33.12 -22.11 -11.24
C VAL A 10 33.33 -23.55 -11.68
N ASN A 11 34.30 -24.24 -11.07
CA ASN A 11 34.66 -25.63 -11.42
C ASN A 11 34.82 -25.83 -12.95
N ASP A 12 35.63 -24.97 -13.57
CA ASP A 12 35.88 -24.95 -15.03
C ASP A 12 34.65 -24.68 -15.92
N THR A 13 33.53 -24.26 -15.34
CA THR A 13 32.31 -23.87 -16.06
C THR A 13 32.14 -22.35 -16.03
N LEU A 14 32.07 -21.71 -17.19
CA LEU A 14 31.78 -20.28 -17.31
C LEU A 14 30.27 -20.04 -17.27
N HIS A 15 29.81 -19.24 -16.31
CA HIS A 15 28.41 -18.88 -16.16
C HIS A 15 28.07 -17.57 -16.90
N GLU A 16 26.82 -17.41 -17.36
CA GLU A 16 26.39 -16.19 -18.07
C GLU A 16 26.43 -14.96 -17.16
N THR A 17 26.01 -15.12 -15.90
CA THR A 17 25.96 -14.04 -14.92
C THR A 17 26.76 -14.38 -13.66
N TYR A 18 27.24 -13.34 -12.95
CA TYR A 18 27.87 -13.49 -11.64
C TYR A 18 26.94 -14.14 -10.61
N GLN A 19 25.63 -13.92 -10.74
CA GLN A 19 24.62 -14.52 -9.87
C GLN A 19 24.57 -16.04 -10.05
N ASP A 20 24.65 -16.53 -11.29
CA ASP A 20 24.66 -17.97 -11.59
C ASP A 20 25.92 -18.67 -11.06
N ALA A 21 27.08 -18.02 -11.18
CA ALA A 21 28.32 -18.49 -10.56
C ALA A 21 28.19 -18.60 -9.04
N CYS A 22 27.70 -17.56 -8.37
CA CYS A 22 27.46 -17.57 -6.92
C CYS A 22 26.41 -18.61 -6.50
N ASN A 23 25.38 -18.86 -7.32
CA ASN A 23 24.39 -19.92 -7.11
C ASN A 23 25.03 -21.32 -7.19
N ASN A 24 25.92 -21.57 -8.17
CA ASN A 24 26.62 -22.85 -8.32
C ASN A 24 27.57 -23.12 -7.14
N LEU A 25 28.27 -22.08 -6.67
CA LEU A 25 29.09 -22.14 -5.46
C LEU A 25 28.29 -22.28 -4.16
N GLY A 26 26.96 -22.16 -4.21
CA GLY A 26 26.10 -22.21 -3.02
C GLY A 26 26.28 -21.02 -2.07
N LEU A 27 26.83 -19.90 -2.56
CA LEU A 27 27.06 -18.69 -1.77
C LEU A 27 25.78 -17.89 -1.52
N LEU A 28 24.79 -18.03 -2.41
CA LEU A 28 23.49 -17.39 -2.26
C LEU A 28 22.54 -18.29 -1.47
N VAL A 29 21.77 -17.67 -0.57
CA VAL A 29 20.64 -18.31 0.10
C VAL A 29 19.68 -18.81 -0.98
N LYS A 30 19.53 -20.13 -1.09
CA LYS A 30 18.64 -20.74 -2.07
C LYS A 30 17.22 -20.20 -1.87
N ASP A 31 16.55 -19.88 -2.97
CA ASP A 31 15.13 -19.44 -2.97
C ASP A 31 14.20 -20.41 -2.22
N TYR A 32 14.63 -21.67 -2.06
CA TYR A 32 14.02 -22.65 -1.16
C TYR A 32 13.78 -22.13 0.27
N LEU A 33 14.77 -21.46 0.88
CA LEU A 33 14.65 -20.97 2.26
C LEU A 33 13.61 -19.86 2.35
N TYR A 34 13.61 -18.90 1.42
CA TYR A 34 12.58 -17.87 1.36
C TYR A 34 11.19 -18.46 1.16
N ASN A 35 11.05 -19.41 0.25
CA ASN A 35 9.79 -20.11 0.00
C ASN A 35 9.29 -20.85 1.25
N LYS A 36 10.19 -21.59 1.93
CA LYS A 36 9.86 -22.29 3.17
C LYS A 36 9.41 -21.32 4.26
N THR A 37 10.15 -20.24 4.48
CA THR A 37 9.83 -19.23 5.49
C THR A 37 8.49 -18.54 5.21
N LEU A 38 8.21 -18.15 3.97
CA LEU A 38 6.94 -17.51 3.60
C LEU A 38 5.77 -18.48 3.73
N LYS A 39 5.97 -19.76 3.39
CA LYS A 39 4.96 -20.80 3.58
C LYS A 39 4.65 -21.02 5.06
N GLU A 40 5.67 -21.12 5.92
CA GLU A 40 5.47 -21.24 7.38
C GLU A 40 4.79 -19.99 7.97
N ALA A 41 5.18 -18.81 7.52
CA ALA A 41 4.54 -17.55 7.93
C ALA A 41 3.07 -17.50 7.51
N SER A 42 2.72 -17.97 6.31
CA SER A 42 1.31 -17.98 5.84
C SER A 42 0.39 -18.87 6.65
N ILE A 43 0.92 -19.88 7.35
CA ILE A 43 0.13 -20.74 8.23
C ILE A 43 -0.21 -20.03 9.55
N THR A 44 0.66 -19.11 9.99
CA THR A 44 0.62 -18.55 11.36
C THR A 44 0.27 -17.07 11.39
N ARG A 45 0.35 -16.35 10.27
CA ARG A 45 0.15 -14.91 10.19
C ARG A 45 -0.83 -14.52 9.07
N PRO A 46 -1.59 -13.43 9.26
CA PRO A 46 -2.43 -12.86 8.21
C PRO A 46 -1.62 -12.44 6.98
N GLY A 47 -2.26 -12.47 5.80
CA GLY A 47 -1.60 -12.24 4.53
C GLY A 47 -0.85 -10.90 4.42
N PHE A 48 -1.37 -9.84 5.04
CA PHE A 48 -0.66 -8.56 5.15
C PHE A 48 0.75 -8.70 5.77
N HIS A 49 0.90 -9.48 6.85
CA HIS A 49 2.19 -9.68 7.50
C HIS A 49 3.13 -10.57 6.69
N VAL A 50 2.57 -11.53 5.94
CA VAL A 50 3.35 -12.36 5.02
C VAL A 50 3.90 -11.49 3.88
N CYS A 51 3.10 -10.55 3.36
CA CYS A 51 3.52 -9.56 2.37
C CYS A 51 4.60 -8.63 2.93
N GLN A 52 4.47 -8.21 4.19
CA GLN A 52 5.49 -7.42 4.88
C GLN A 52 6.81 -8.17 5.05
N LEU A 53 6.74 -9.45 5.41
CA LEU A 53 7.93 -10.31 5.51
C LEU A 53 8.63 -10.45 4.15
N PHE A 54 7.86 -10.63 3.08
CA PHE A 54 8.40 -10.66 1.71
C PHE A 54 9.09 -9.33 1.36
N ALA A 55 8.48 -8.18 1.67
CA ALA A 55 9.08 -6.87 1.43
C ALA A 55 10.41 -6.68 2.19
N MET A 56 10.47 -7.13 3.46
CA MET A 56 11.69 -7.08 4.27
C MET A 56 12.80 -7.98 3.72
N MET A 57 12.47 -9.22 3.33
CA MET A 57 13.42 -10.11 2.64
C MET A 57 13.96 -9.43 1.38
N PHE A 58 13.09 -8.74 0.64
CA PHE A 58 13.48 -8.06 -0.58
C PHE A 58 14.47 -6.92 -0.33
N VAL A 59 14.18 -6.03 0.62
CA VAL A 59 15.02 -4.86 0.94
C VAL A 59 16.39 -5.27 1.50
N HIS A 60 16.48 -6.35 2.28
CA HIS A 60 17.69 -6.67 3.03
C HIS A 60 18.53 -7.80 2.43
N THR A 61 17.92 -8.79 1.77
CA THR A 61 18.62 -10.03 1.39
C THR A 61 18.49 -10.39 -0.09
N LEU A 62 17.73 -9.61 -0.87
CA LEU A 62 17.60 -9.69 -2.34
C LEU A 62 17.52 -11.13 -2.87
N PRO A 63 16.32 -11.77 -2.84
CA PRO A 63 16.12 -13.12 -3.36
C PRO A 63 16.61 -13.27 -4.80
N SER A 64 16.98 -14.50 -5.20
CA SER A 64 17.55 -14.72 -6.54
C SER A 64 16.52 -14.50 -7.64
N ASN A 65 15.30 -14.99 -7.45
CA ASN A 65 14.18 -14.74 -8.35
C ASN A 65 12.94 -14.23 -7.59
N PRO A 66 12.90 -12.92 -7.27
CA PRO A 66 11.82 -12.33 -6.47
C PRO A 66 10.46 -12.39 -7.17
N LYS A 67 10.43 -12.37 -8.50
CA LYS A 67 9.20 -12.47 -9.29
C LYS A 67 8.55 -13.84 -9.12
N VAL A 68 9.31 -14.92 -9.32
CA VAL A 68 8.79 -16.28 -9.14
C VAL A 68 8.34 -16.51 -7.70
N LEU A 69 9.11 -16.00 -6.73
CA LEU A 69 8.75 -16.08 -5.32
C LEU A 69 7.45 -15.31 -5.01
N PHE A 70 7.27 -14.11 -5.57
CA PHE A 70 6.03 -13.34 -5.44
C PHE A 70 4.83 -14.07 -6.04
N ASP A 71 4.96 -14.56 -7.28
CA ASP A 71 3.87 -15.25 -7.99
C ASP A 71 3.44 -16.53 -7.24
N ASN A 72 4.40 -17.25 -6.63
CA ASN A 72 4.14 -18.46 -5.82
C ASN A 72 3.40 -18.18 -4.51
N HIS A 73 3.61 -17.01 -3.92
CA HIS A 73 3.01 -16.62 -2.63
C HIS A 73 1.91 -15.57 -2.76
N LEU A 74 1.49 -15.25 -3.99
CA LEU A 74 0.54 -14.19 -4.28
C LEU A 74 -0.73 -14.31 -3.44
N VAL A 75 -1.33 -15.50 -3.43
CA VAL A 75 -2.57 -15.77 -2.70
C VAL A 75 -2.36 -15.57 -1.20
N ASN A 76 -1.21 -16.01 -0.68
CA ASN A 76 -0.85 -15.89 0.74
C ASN A 76 -0.75 -14.43 1.18
N PHE A 77 -0.39 -13.49 0.30
CA PHE A 77 -0.33 -12.06 0.62
C PHE A 77 -1.71 -11.41 0.79
N THR A 78 -2.76 -12.08 0.32
CA THR A 78 -4.13 -11.58 0.31
C THR A 78 -5.10 -12.52 1.02
N ASP A 79 -4.61 -13.51 1.76
CA ASP A 79 -5.43 -14.52 2.45
C ASP A 79 -6.32 -13.92 3.56
N ASP A 80 -6.13 -12.67 3.93
CA ASP A 80 -7.00 -11.93 4.85
C ASP A 80 -8.14 -11.17 4.15
N VAL A 81 -8.20 -11.19 2.81
CA VAL A 81 -9.19 -10.45 2.01
C VAL A 81 -9.78 -11.34 0.92
N PHE A 82 -11.03 -11.75 1.11
CA PHE A 82 -11.72 -12.66 0.18
C PHE A 82 -12.81 -11.98 -0.65
N TRP A 83 -13.47 -10.96 -0.09
CA TRP A 83 -14.71 -10.39 -0.63
C TRP A 83 -14.48 -8.97 -1.12
N VAL A 84 -15.02 -8.64 -2.30
CA VAL A 84 -14.93 -7.28 -2.86
C VAL A 84 -15.56 -6.24 -1.94
N ASP A 85 -16.67 -6.61 -1.29
CA ASP A 85 -17.31 -5.80 -0.26
C ASP A 85 -17.24 -6.56 1.07
N PRO A 86 -16.33 -6.19 1.99
CA PRO A 86 -16.18 -6.84 3.28
C PRO A 86 -17.42 -6.73 4.18
N ALA A 87 -18.28 -5.73 3.96
CA ALA A 87 -19.51 -5.55 4.74
C ALA A 87 -20.65 -6.47 4.25
N ASN A 88 -20.56 -6.98 3.03
CA ASN A 88 -21.55 -7.88 2.44
C ASN A 88 -21.00 -9.31 2.28
N ARG A 89 -21.39 -10.21 3.19
CA ARG A 89 -21.04 -11.65 3.15
C ARG A 89 -21.64 -12.44 1.98
N LYS A 90 -22.39 -11.80 1.08
CA LYS A 90 -22.83 -12.39 -0.20
C LYS A 90 -22.14 -11.76 -1.40
N SER A 91 -21.17 -10.88 -1.16
CA SER A 91 -20.38 -10.27 -2.22
C SER A 91 -19.63 -11.33 -3.03
N ARG A 92 -19.20 -10.99 -4.23
CA ARG A 92 -18.39 -11.92 -5.01
C ARG A 92 -16.99 -12.03 -4.41
N LEU A 93 -16.38 -13.18 -4.61
CA LEU A 93 -14.96 -13.37 -4.33
C LEU A 93 -14.11 -12.58 -5.33
N PHE A 94 -12.90 -12.25 -4.92
CA PHE A 94 -11.89 -11.70 -5.83
C PHE A 94 -11.43 -12.74 -6.85
N SER A 95 -11.22 -12.28 -8.08
CA SER A 95 -10.55 -13.04 -9.12
C SER A 95 -9.03 -13.07 -8.88
N TYR A 96 -8.32 -14.00 -9.54
CA TYR A 96 -6.87 -14.08 -9.45
C TYR A 96 -6.17 -12.74 -9.80
N ASN A 97 -6.65 -12.04 -10.83
CA ASN A 97 -6.10 -10.75 -11.24
C ASN A 97 -6.32 -9.67 -10.18
N GLU A 98 -7.46 -9.69 -9.48
CA GLU A 98 -7.72 -8.74 -8.40
C GLU A 98 -6.88 -9.03 -7.16
N HIS A 99 -6.69 -10.31 -6.82
CA HIS A 99 -5.71 -10.72 -5.81
C HIS A 99 -4.30 -10.25 -6.17
N ARG A 100 -3.92 -10.36 -7.44
CA ARG A 100 -2.64 -9.85 -7.96
C ARG A 100 -2.48 -8.36 -7.74
N LEU A 101 -3.48 -7.57 -8.15
CA LEU A 101 -3.48 -6.12 -7.98
C LEU A 101 -3.43 -5.72 -6.51
N LEU A 102 -4.20 -6.39 -5.65
CA LEU A 102 -4.22 -6.13 -4.21
C LEU A 102 -2.87 -6.45 -3.54
N ALA A 103 -2.23 -7.56 -3.91
CA ALA A 103 -0.92 -7.91 -3.40
C ALA A 103 0.16 -6.92 -3.86
N LEU A 104 0.14 -6.51 -5.13
CA LEU A 104 1.04 -5.49 -5.67
C LEU A 104 0.85 -4.15 -4.96
N PHE A 105 -0.40 -3.77 -4.70
CA PHE A 105 -0.74 -2.56 -3.96
C PHE A 105 -0.17 -2.57 -2.55
N ARG A 106 -0.39 -3.66 -1.80
CA ARG A 106 0.13 -3.84 -0.45
C ARG A 106 1.65 -3.80 -0.44
N LEU A 107 2.28 -4.53 -1.36
CA LEU A 107 3.72 -4.57 -1.50
C LEU A 107 4.27 -3.17 -1.78
N ASN A 108 3.66 -2.40 -2.68
CA ASN A 108 4.06 -1.04 -2.98
C ASN A 108 3.98 -0.12 -1.75
N CYS A 109 2.87 -0.18 -1.01
CA CYS A 109 2.69 0.62 0.22
C CYS A 109 3.73 0.27 1.28
N ILE A 110 4.02 -1.02 1.47
CA ILE A 110 5.02 -1.48 2.44
C ILE A 110 6.43 -1.04 2.01
N LEU A 111 6.78 -1.22 0.73
CA LEU A 111 8.08 -0.79 0.20
C LEU A 111 8.26 0.72 0.32
N ALA A 112 7.23 1.51 0.03
CA ALA A 112 7.26 2.96 0.19
C ALA A 112 7.56 3.35 1.65
N ASN A 113 6.96 2.65 2.62
CA ASN A 113 7.25 2.85 4.05
C ASN A 113 8.70 2.47 4.42
N LEU A 114 9.29 1.53 3.69
CA LEU A 114 10.69 1.11 3.85
C LEU A 114 11.68 1.98 3.03
N GLY A 115 11.20 3.00 2.32
CA GLY A 115 12.03 3.87 1.46
C GLY A 115 12.47 3.23 0.15
N SER A 116 11.76 2.20 -0.32
CA SER A 116 12.05 1.46 -1.56
C SER A 116 10.87 1.54 -2.54
N THR A 117 11.08 1.15 -3.80
CA THR A 117 10.04 1.08 -4.84
C THR A 117 9.91 -0.33 -5.41
N LEU A 118 8.81 -0.60 -6.14
CA LEU A 118 8.59 -1.86 -6.85
C LEU A 118 9.62 -2.13 -7.96
N ASP A 119 10.26 -1.09 -8.51
CA ASP A 119 11.31 -1.23 -9.52
C ASP A 119 12.48 -2.07 -9.00
N CYS A 120 12.77 -1.97 -7.70
CA CYS A 120 13.78 -2.77 -7.06
C CYS A 120 13.45 -4.27 -7.18
N CYS A 121 12.18 -4.66 -7.10
CA CYS A 121 11.71 -6.05 -7.15
C CYS A 121 11.81 -6.73 -8.53
N ARG A 122 12.16 -6.00 -9.60
CA ARG A 122 12.13 -6.50 -11.00
C ARG A 122 10.77 -7.13 -11.40
N ILE A 123 9.72 -6.81 -10.67
CA ILE A 123 8.35 -7.23 -10.99
C ILE A 123 7.85 -6.24 -12.04
N LYS A 124 7.85 -6.66 -13.31
CA LYS A 124 7.29 -5.84 -14.39
C LYS A 124 5.78 -5.76 -14.23
N LEU A 125 5.29 -4.56 -13.96
CA LEU A 125 3.89 -4.24 -14.05
C LEU A 125 3.49 -4.12 -15.53
N THR A 126 2.28 -4.54 -15.85
CA THR A 126 1.65 -4.19 -17.12
C THR A 126 1.08 -2.78 -17.04
N SER A 127 0.99 -2.07 -18.17
CA SER A 127 0.45 -0.70 -18.20
C SER A 127 -0.98 -0.60 -17.63
N GLY A 128 -1.76 -1.69 -17.68
CA GLY A 128 -3.08 -1.75 -17.04
C GLY A 128 -3.01 -1.89 -15.52
N GLU A 129 -2.07 -2.66 -14.99
CA GLU A 129 -1.86 -2.80 -13.54
C GLU A 129 -1.35 -1.48 -12.92
N GLU A 130 -0.47 -0.76 -13.61
CA GLU A 130 0.02 0.56 -13.19
C GLU A 130 -1.12 1.56 -13.04
N ALA A 131 -2.01 1.65 -14.03
CA ALA A 131 -3.15 2.55 -14.01
C ALA A 131 -4.10 2.26 -12.82
N ILE A 132 -4.36 0.98 -12.55
CA ILE A 132 -5.23 0.56 -11.45
C ILE A 132 -4.54 0.79 -10.09
N LEU A 133 -3.24 0.54 -9.98
CA LEU A 133 -2.49 0.81 -8.75
C LEU A 133 -2.47 2.30 -8.40
N VAL A 134 -2.27 3.17 -9.39
CA VAL A 134 -2.35 4.63 -9.22
C VAL A 134 -3.76 5.06 -8.79
N ASP A 135 -4.80 4.39 -9.29
CA ASP A 135 -6.19 4.64 -8.88
C ASP A 135 -6.49 4.18 -7.43
N MET A 136 -5.92 3.04 -7.02
CA MET A 136 -6.09 2.45 -5.67
C MET A 136 -5.21 3.12 -4.61
N LEU A 137 -4.10 3.75 -4.99
CA LEU A 137 -3.33 4.58 -4.08
C LEU A 137 -4.22 5.72 -3.60
N PRO A 138 -4.13 6.08 -2.30
CA PRO A 138 -4.81 7.26 -1.79
C PRO A 138 -4.13 8.50 -2.40
N GLY A 139 -4.40 8.75 -3.67
CA GLY A 139 -4.42 10.10 -4.19
C GLY A 139 -5.52 10.87 -3.45
N ASP A 140 -5.63 12.15 -3.76
CA ASP A 140 -6.51 13.12 -3.11
C ASP A 140 -8.04 12.81 -3.26
N LYS A 141 -8.41 11.58 -3.60
CA LYS A 141 -9.79 11.12 -3.73
C LYS A 141 -10.41 10.98 -2.34
N LEU A 142 -11.51 11.70 -2.12
CA LEU A 142 -12.37 11.51 -0.96
C LEU A 142 -12.84 10.05 -0.97
N ILE A 143 -12.33 9.25 -0.02
CA ILE A 143 -12.70 7.84 0.18
C ILE A 143 -14.21 7.70 0.47
N GLU A 144 -14.84 8.79 0.94
CA GLU A 144 -16.27 8.86 1.20
C GLU A 144 -16.91 10.04 0.48
N ASP A 145 -18.13 9.85 -0.04
CA ASP A 145 -18.93 10.89 -0.69
C ASP A 145 -19.06 12.11 0.25
N PRO A 146 -18.61 13.32 -0.16
CA PRO A 146 -18.71 14.51 0.68
C PRO A 146 -20.14 14.81 1.15
N VAL A 147 -21.17 14.41 0.40
CA VAL A 147 -22.58 14.54 0.81
C VAL A 147 -22.89 13.64 2.00
N PHE A 148 -22.34 12.42 2.02
CA PHE A 148 -22.52 11.48 3.11
C PHE A 148 -21.78 11.93 4.37
N ILE A 149 -20.55 12.43 4.21
CA ILE A 149 -19.76 13.03 5.29
C ILE A 149 -20.54 14.20 5.92
N GLU A 150 -21.07 15.11 5.10
CA GLU A 150 -21.82 16.27 5.58
C GLU A 150 -23.06 15.86 6.39
N LYS A 151 -23.82 14.87 5.88
CA LYS A 151 -25.00 14.35 6.57
C LYS A 151 -24.64 13.77 7.93
N ARG A 152 -23.59 12.95 8.02
CA ARG A 152 -23.15 12.33 9.27
C ARG A 152 -22.58 13.35 10.25
N LEU A 153 -21.78 14.30 9.76
CA LEU A 153 -21.22 15.39 10.56
C LEU A 153 -22.32 16.25 11.17
N ARG A 154 -23.36 16.58 10.39
CA ARG A 154 -24.52 17.35 10.86
C ARG A 154 -25.24 16.64 12.01
N LEU A 155 -25.47 15.33 11.87
CA LEU A 155 -26.10 14.53 12.93
C LEU A 155 -25.25 14.46 14.19
N ALA A 156 -23.93 14.32 14.05
CA ALA A 156 -23.01 14.31 15.18
C ALA A 156 -22.96 15.67 15.90
N ILE A 157 -22.88 16.79 15.17
CA ILE A 157 -22.89 18.13 15.77
C ILE A 157 -24.20 18.38 16.56
N GLN A 158 -25.31 17.83 16.09
CA GLN A 158 -26.60 17.94 16.79
C GLN A 158 -26.62 17.18 18.12
N SER A 159 -25.91 16.05 18.22
CA SER A 159 -25.85 15.25 19.44
C SER A 159 -24.81 15.74 20.47
N PHE A 160 -23.98 16.73 20.11
CA PHE A 160 -22.94 17.23 21.01
C PHE A 160 -23.51 17.98 22.22
N ASN A 161 -22.91 17.71 23.37
CA ASN A 161 -23.10 18.49 24.58
C ASN A 161 -22.36 19.85 24.48
N LYS A 162 -22.53 20.70 25.50
CA LYS A 162 -21.99 22.07 25.50
C LYS A 162 -20.47 22.12 25.37
N GLU A 163 -19.76 21.23 26.06
CA GLU A 163 -18.28 21.16 26.07
C GLU A 163 -17.74 20.64 24.73
N GLN A 164 -18.36 19.60 24.17
CA GLN A 164 -18.03 19.05 22.86
C GLN A 164 -18.22 20.07 21.74
N LYS A 165 -19.28 20.90 21.80
CA LYS A 165 -19.50 22.00 20.85
C LYS A 165 -18.42 23.06 20.94
N THR A 166 -17.97 23.40 22.15
CA THR A 166 -16.88 24.35 22.37
C THR A 166 -15.58 23.83 21.76
N ILE A 167 -15.16 22.61 22.12
CA ILE A 167 -13.93 21.99 21.60
C ILE A 167 -13.98 21.86 20.07
N PHE A 168 -15.09 21.38 19.52
CA PHE A 168 -15.26 21.27 18.08
C PHE A 168 -15.15 22.62 17.38
N GLY A 169 -15.74 23.67 17.95
CA GLY A 169 -15.65 25.04 17.45
C GLY A 169 -14.21 25.57 17.49
N ASP A 170 -13.49 25.32 18.57
CA ASP A 170 -12.11 25.78 18.77
C ASP A 170 -11.15 25.09 17.78
N VAL A 171 -11.26 23.77 17.60
CA VAL A 171 -10.48 23.01 16.61
C VAL A 171 -10.81 23.49 15.20
N THR A 172 -12.10 23.66 14.88
CA THR A 172 -12.53 24.15 13.56
C THR A 172 -11.98 25.55 13.28
N ARG A 173 -11.99 26.43 14.29
CA ARG A 173 -11.45 27.79 14.18
C ARG A 173 -9.93 27.79 14.04
N ALA A 174 -9.21 26.93 14.76
CA ALA A 174 -7.76 26.78 14.66
C ALA A 174 -7.34 26.29 13.26
N LEU A 175 -8.08 25.34 12.70
CA LEU A 175 -7.86 24.83 11.36
C LEU A 175 -8.14 25.87 10.26
N LEU A 176 -9.07 26.80 10.50
CA LEU A 176 -9.45 27.87 9.58
C LEU A 176 -8.62 29.17 9.74
N GLY A 177 -8.11 29.43 10.95
CA GLY A 177 -7.47 30.69 11.33
C GLY A 177 -5.95 30.73 11.23
N GLY A 178 -5.27 29.57 11.31
CA GLY A 178 -3.85 29.36 10.98
C GLY A 178 -2.80 30.29 11.63
N ASP A 179 -2.08 29.78 12.64
CA ASP A 179 -0.69 30.19 12.87
C ASP A 179 0.25 29.42 11.93
N GLU A 180 1.19 30.12 11.30
CA GLU A 180 2.05 29.63 10.21
C GLU A 180 3.22 28.73 10.66
N GLN A 181 3.41 28.49 11.94
CA GLN A 181 4.73 28.04 12.42
C GLN A 181 4.98 26.52 12.43
N TYR A 182 4.01 25.66 12.05
CA TYR A 182 4.17 24.19 12.10
C TYR A 182 3.51 23.37 10.97
N ALA A 183 3.26 23.91 9.76
CA ALA A 183 2.41 23.23 8.78
C ALA A 183 3.12 22.66 7.53
N ALA A 184 3.24 21.34 7.52
CA ALA A 184 3.61 20.44 6.41
C ALA A 184 2.50 20.37 5.29
N PRO A 185 2.74 19.66 4.15
CA PRO A 185 2.08 19.76 2.83
C PRO A 185 0.54 19.70 2.73
N CYS A 186 -0.19 19.42 3.80
CA CYS A 186 -1.62 19.12 3.76
C CYS A 186 -2.55 20.36 3.69
N ARG A 187 -2.02 21.59 3.64
CA ARG A 187 -2.82 22.83 3.70
C ARG A 187 -3.68 23.12 2.46
N GLY A 188 -3.20 22.83 1.25
CA GLY A 188 -3.95 23.13 0.01
C GLY A 188 -5.26 22.34 -0.11
N VAL A 189 -5.23 21.11 0.41
CA VAL A 189 -6.34 20.15 0.35
C VAL A 189 -7.40 20.48 1.41
N ILE A 190 -7.00 20.82 2.63
CA ILE A 190 -7.94 21.08 3.74
C ILE A 190 -8.66 22.42 3.57
N ARG A 191 -7.97 23.47 3.10
CA ARG A 191 -8.54 24.82 2.96
C ARG A 191 -9.59 24.91 1.84
N SER A 192 -9.32 24.28 0.69
CA SER A 192 -10.28 24.20 -0.43
C SER A 192 -11.52 23.37 -0.08
N ARG A 193 -11.38 22.36 0.80
CA ARG A 193 -12.46 21.46 1.19
C ARG A 193 -13.34 22.03 2.30
N LEU A 194 -12.78 22.76 3.27
CA LEU A 194 -13.56 23.45 4.30
C LEU A 194 -14.35 24.67 3.77
N SER A 195 -13.79 25.42 2.81
CA SER A 195 -14.51 26.54 2.17
C SER A 195 -15.72 26.05 1.37
N THR A 196 -15.61 24.89 0.73
CA THR A 196 -16.71 24.24 0.00
C THR A 196 -17.84 23.86 0.96
N LEU A 197 -17.52 23.22 2.10
CA LEU A 197 -18.51 22.82 3.11
C LEU A 197 -19.18 24.01 3.83
N GLN A 198 -18.48 25.12 4.06
CA GLN A 198 -19.07 26.32 4.66
C GLN A 198 -19.99 27.07 3.70
N THR A 199 -19.69 27.10 2.40
CA THR A 199 -20.54 27.75 1.38
C THR A 199 -21.92 27.08 1.29
N PHE A 200 -22.00 25.76 1.51
CA PHE A 200 -23.26 25.02 1.55
C PHE A 200 -24.06 25.22 2.85
N ALA A 201 -23.38 25.46 3.98
CA ALA A 201 -24.05 25.69 5.28
C ALA A 201 -24.74 27.06 5.38
N THR A 202 -24.35 28.04 4.55
CA THR A 202 -24.89 29.42 4.57
C THR A 202 -25.97 29.69 3.51
N LEU A 203 -26.35 28.72 2.67
CA LEU A 203 -27.39 28.92 1.67
C LEU A 203 -28.78 29.10 2.33
N PRO A 204 -29.52 30.18 2.01
CA PRO A 204 -30.83 30.41 2.61
C PRO A 204 -31.81 29.31 2.18
N ARG A 205 -32.48 28.73 3.19
CA ARG A 205 -33.55 27.75 3.01
C ARG A 205 -34.64 28.32 2.10
N LYS A 206 -34.70 27.91 0.83
CA LYS A 206 -35.91 28.08 0.02
C LYS A 206 -36.99 27.17 0.62
N LYS A 207 -38.02 27.78 1.21
CA LYS A 207 -39.26 27.10 1.57
C LYS A 207 -39.99 26.72 0.28
N MET A 208 -40.20 25.42 0.06
CA MET A 208 -41.33 24.88 -0.68
C MET A 208 -42.27 24.24 0.35
#